data_AF-A0A7C5LYP1-F1
#
_entry.id   AF-A0A7C5LYP1-F1
#
_cell.length_a   1.000
_cell.length_b   1.000
_cell.length_c   1.000
_cell.angle_alpha   90.00
_cell.angle_beta   90.00
_cell.angle_gamma   90.00
#
_symmetry.space_group_name_H-M   'P 1'
#
loop_
_entity.id
_entity.type
_entity.pdbx_description
1 polymer ?
#
loop_
_entity_poly.entity_id
_entity_poly.type
_entity_poly.pdbx_seq_one_letter_code
_entity_poly.pdbx_strand_id
1 'polypeptide(L)'
;PKGQTACECERTQAGDLRQSLFMLTSSTIQNKLLASTSRAAALAKEKERSLEERVEEIYLRAYSRPPRPEELTIAVSYLKRHKATSRAFADLLWSIAKTKEFLYNH
;
A
#
# COMPACT_ATOMS: atom_id res chain seq x y z
N PRO A 1 5.60 32.56 33.65
CA PRO A 1 5.35 33.30 32.37
C PRO A 1 6.70 33.65 31.70
N LYS A 2 6.97 33.35 30.43
CA LYS A 2 6.12 33.23 29.25
C LYS A 2 6.52 31.97 28.48
N GLY A 3 5.52 31.20 28.06
CA GLY A 3 5.69 30.08 27.15
C GLY A 3 6.29 30.57 25.85
N GLN A 4 7.41 29.96 25.47
CA GLN A 4 7.88 30.04 24.09
C GLN A 4 7.02 29.06 23.30
N THR A 5 5.94 29.59 22.75
CA THR A 5 5.22 28.97 21.64
C THR A 5 6.22 28.79 20.52
N ALA A 6 6.76 27.57 20.39
CA ALA A 6 7.39 27.15 19.15
C ALA A 6 6.34 27.36 18.06
N CYS A 7 6.67 28.24 17.12
CA CYS A 7 5.81 28.60 16.02
C CYS A 7 5.53 27.33 15.20
N GLU A 8 4.36 26.72 15.36
CA GLU A 8 3.85 25.63 14.51
C GLU A 8 3.39 26.16 13.13
N CYS A 9 4.12 27.11 12.53
CA CYS A 9 3.74 27.69 11.23
C CYS A 9 4.61 27.23 10.04
N GLU A 10 5.66 26.42 10.25
CA GLU A 10 6.49 25.91 9.13
C GLU A 10 6.34 24.42 8.83
N ARG A 11 5.59 23.67 9.65
CA ARG A 11 5.07 22.36 9.21
C ARG A 11 3.75 22.55 8.49
N THR A 12 3.74 23.31 7.41
CA THR A 12 2.87 22.94 6.30
C THR A 12 3.32 21.56 5.85
N GLN A 13 2.70 20.54 6.44
CA GLN A 13 2.69 19.14 6.02
C GLN A 13 1.93 18.99 4.69
N ALA A 14 2.09 19.98 3.80
CA ALA A 14 1.91 19.81 2.38
C ALA A 14 3.13 19.02 1.90
N GLY A 15 3.23 17.75 2.31
CA GLY A 15 3.97 16.78 1.53
C GLY A 15 3.50 16.98 0.10
N ASP A 16 4.40 17.51 -0.72
CA ASP A 16 4.08 18.23 -1.96
C ASP A 16 2.96 17.51 -2.70
N LEU A 17 1.79 18.15 -2.79
CA LEU A 17 0.62 17.60 -3.47
C LEU A 17 1.00 17.09 -4.87
N ARG A 18 2.02 17.69 -5.49
CA ARG A 18 2.60 17.27 -6.78
C ARG A 18 3.40 15.97 -6.69
N GLN A 19 4.14 15.71 -5.62
CA GLN A 19 4.80 14.41 -5.40
C GLN A 19 3.78 13.30 -5.13
N SER A 20 2.74 13.58 -4.34
CA SER A 20 1.62 12.64 -4.15
C SER A 20 0.92 12.38 -5.50
N LEU A 21 0.63 13.42 -6.28
CA LEU A 21 0.01 13.29 -7.60
C LEU A 21 0.91 12.52 -8.60
N PHE A 22 2.23 12.75 -8.56
CA PHE A 22 3.17 12.00 -9.37
C PHE A 22 3.17 10.53 -8.97
N MET A 23 3.14 10.19 -7.68
CA MET A 23 2.97 8.81 -7.24
C MET A 23 1.65 8.23 -7.73
N LEU A 24 0.55 9.00 -7.73
CA LEU A 24 -0.77 8.55 -8.19
C LEU A 24 -0.82 8.26 -9.71
N THR A 25 0.09 8.85 -10.48
CA THR A 25 0.12 8.81 -11.96
C THR A 25 1.38 8.15 -12.53
N SER A 26 2.33 7.72 -11.70
CA SER A 26 3.63 7.22 -12.14
C SER A 26 3.53 5.86 -12.83
N SER A 27 3.76 5.85 -14.14
CA SER A 27 3.94 4.62 -14.93
C SER A 27 5.15 3.82 -14.48
N THR A 28 6.19 4.46 -13.94
CA THR A 28 7.37 3.78 -13.39
C THR A 28 7.00 2.86 -12.22
N ILE A 29 6.18 3.32 -11.28
CA ILE A 29 5.76 2.49 -10.15
C ILE A 29 4.85 1.36 -10.61
N GLN A 30 3.91 1.65 -11.51
CA GLN A 30 3.05 0.61 -12.09
C GLN A 30 3.86 -0.48 -12.80
N ASN A 31 4.86 -0.10 -13.60
CA ASN A 31 5.74 -1.05 -14.28
C ASN A 31 6.53 -1.92 -13.29
N LYS A 32 7.01 -1.35 -12.17
CA LYS A 32 7.69 -2.12 -11.12
C LYS A 32 6.76 -3.13 -10.44
N LEU A 33 5.49 -2.77 -10.21
CA LEU A 33 4.51 -3.68 -9.62
C LEU A 33 4.14 -4.83 -10.58
N LEU A 34 4.14 -4.57 -11.88
CA LEU A 34 3.79 -5.55 -12.92
C LEU A 34 4.96 -6.40 -13.43
N ALA A 35 6.19 -6.05 -13.07
CA ALA A 35 7.38 -6.80 -13.46
C ALA A 35 7.29 -8.28 -13.03
N SER A 36 7.85 -9.19 -13.84
CA SER A 36 7.86 -10.63 -13.53
C SER A 36 8.66 -10.99 -12.27
N THR A 37 9.55 -10.09 -11.85
CA THR A 37 10.36 -10.14 -10.63
C THR A 37 9.74 -9.41 -9.45
N SER A 38 8.54 -8.83 -9.62
CA SER A 38 7.89 -8.05 -8.56
C SER A 38 7.42 -8.92 -7.39
N ARG A 39 7.21 -8.29 -6.24
CA ARG A 39 6.60 -8.98 -5.09
C ARG A 39 5.20 -9.49 -5.43
N ALA A 40 4.44 -8.78 -6.25
CA ALA A 40 3.12 -9.23 -6.73
C ALA A 40 3.23 -10.55 -7.52
N ALA A 41 4.23 -10.66 -8.40
CA ALA A 41 4.49 -11.87 -9.15
C ALA A 41 4.91 -13.03 -8.24
N ALA A 42 5.71 -12.76 -7.20
CA ALA A 42 6.08 -13.77 -6.21
C ALA A 42 4.86 -14.26 -5.41
N LEU A 43 4.03 -13.35 -4.88
CA LEU A 43 2.83 -13.68 -4.10
C LEU A 43 1.77 -14.46 -4.91
N ALA A 44 1.68 -14.20 -6.22
CA ALA A 44 0.80 -14.94 -7.11
C ALA A 44 1.29 -16.38 -7.40
N LYS A 45 2.60 -16.59 -7.45
CA LYS A 45 3.21 -17.92 -7.68
C LYS A 45 3.17 -18.80 -6.44
N GLU A 46 3.21 -18.20 -5.27
CA GLU A 46 3.22 -18.91 -4.01
C GLU A 46 1.83 -19.45 -3.65
N LYS A 47 1.65 -20.77 -3.81
CA LYS A 47 0.38 -21.46 -3.57
C LYS A 47 0.29 -22.14 -2.20
N GLU A 48 1.43 -22.32 -1.53
CA GLU A 48 1.51 -22.99 -0.22
C GLU A 48 0.81 -22.20 0.88
N ARG A 49 0.92 -20.86 0.84
CA ARG A 49 0.25 -19.97 1.79
C ARG A 49 -1.17 -19.64 1.34
N SER A 50 -2.06 -19.50 2.31
CA SER A 50 -3.42 -18.99 2.10
C SER A 50 -3.40 -17.55 1.52
N LEU A 51 -4.55 -17.09 1.02
CA LEU A 51 -4.64 -15.69 0.55
C LEU A 51 -4.60 -14.73 1.74
N GLU A 52 -5.13 -15.17 2.86
CA GLU A 52 -5.20 -14.47 4.13
C GLU A 52 -3.77 -14.16 4.63
N GLU A 53 -2.88 -15.16 4.70
CA GLU A 53 -1.47 -14.98 5.09
C GLU A 53 -0.69 -14.08 4.12
N ARG A 54 -0.98 -14.21 2.82
CA ARG A 54 -0.35 -13.37 1.79
C ARG A 54 -0.80 -11.91 1.90
N VAL A 55 -2.07 -11.66 2.23
CA VAL A 55 -2.59 -10.32 2.52
C VAL A 55 -1.97 -9.77 3.80
N GLU A 56 -1.87 -10.57 4.86
CA GLU A 56 -1.25 -10.14 6.11
C GLU A 56 0.19 -9.67 5.90
N GLU A 57 0.97 -10.41 5.11
CA GLU A 57 2.33 -9.99 4.75
C GLU A 57 2.37 -8.63 4.05
N ILE A 58 1.42 -8.37 3.14
CA ILE A 58 1.33 -7.07 2.45
C ILE A 58 1.10 -5.94 3.46
N TYR A 59 0.17 -6.12 4.39
CA TYR A 59 -0.17 -5.11 5.40
C TYR A 59 0.99 -4.90 6.39
N LEU A 60 1.68 -5.96 6.80
CA LEU A 60 2.87 -5.84 7.64
C LEU A 60 3.98 -5.06 6.94
N ARG A 61 4.21 -5.29 5.64
CA ARG A 61 5.22 -4.54 4.88
C ARG A 61 4.83 -3.09 4.62
N ALA A 62 3.55 -2.82 4.39
CA ALA A 62 3.07 -1.49 4.02
C ALA A 62 2.81 -0.58 5.23
N TYR A 63 2.26 -1.14 6.32
CA TYR A 63 1.78 -0.38 7.46
C TYR A 63 2.43 -0.78 8.79
N SER A 64 3.30 -1.80 8.81
CA SER A 64 3.90 -2.34 10.05
C SER A 64 2.87 -2.82 11.08
N ARG A 65 1.70 -3.26 10.62
CA ARG A 65 0.62 -3.86 11.43
C ARG A 65 -0.13 -4.93 10.65
N PRO A 66 -0.80 -5.88 11.31
CA PRO A 66 -1.72 -6.79 10.63
C PRO A 66 -2.94 -6.02 10.06
N PRO A 67 -3.62 -6.59 9.05
CA PRO A 67 -4.87 -6.04 8.55
C PRO A 67 -5.96 -6.13 9.62
N ARG A 68 -6.84 -5.13 9.65
CA ARG A 68 -8.09 -5.22 10.40
C ARG A 68 -9.00 -6.28 9.76
N PRO A 69 -9.96 -6.87 10.50
CA PRO A 69 -10.83 -7.92 9.96
C PRO A 69 -11.57 -7.53 8.66
N GLU A 70 -12.04 -6.28 8.57
CA GLU A 70 -12.70 -5.74 7.38
C GLU A 70 -11.74 -5.60 6.19
N GLU A 71 -10.53 -5.09 6.44
CA GLU A 71 -9.46 -4.94 5.43
C GLU A 71 -9.06 -6.29 4.84
N LEU A 72 -8.88 -7.29 5.70
CA LEU A 72 -8.57 -8.66 5.31
C LEU A 72 -9.68 -9.24 4.43
N THR A 73 -10.94 -9.10 4.88
CA THR A 73 -12.11 -9.61 4.16
C THR A 73 -12.23 -8.98 2.77
N ILE A 74 -12.07 -7.66 2.66
CA ILE A 74 -12.14 -6.93 1.40
C ILE A 74 -11.02 -7.36 0.46
N ALA A 75 -9.77 -7.39 0.95
CA ALA A 75 -8.60 -7.72 0.15
C ALA A 75 -8.65 -9.18 -0.37
N VAL A 76 -8.96 -10.14 0.50
CA VAL A 76 -9.10 -11.55 0.11
C VAL A 76 -10.24 -11.74 -0.86
N SER A 77 -11.39 -11.10 -0.63
CA SER A 77 -12.53 -11.17 -1.55
C SER A 77 -12.19 -10.61 -2.93
N TYR A 78 -11.45 -9.50 -2.99
CA TYR A 78 -10.93 -8.95 -4.23
C TYR A 78 -10.01 -9.95 -4.94
N LEU A 79 -9.01 -10.50 -4.23
CA LEU A 79 -8.09 -11.48 -4.82
C LEU A 79 -8.82 -12.73 -5.33
N LYS A 80 -9.80 -13.26 -4.60
CA LYS A 80 -10.63 -14.40 -5.02
C LYS A 80 -11.39 -14.08 -6.32
N ARG A 81 -12.06 -12.92 -6.39
CA ARG A 81 -12.77 -12.49 -7.62
C ARG A 81 -11.85 -12.34 -8.83
N HIS A 82 -10.61 -11.90 -8.61
CA HIS A 82 -9.61 -11.69 -9.66
C HIS A 82 -8.60 -12.84 -9.79
N LYS A 83 -8.98 -14.04 -9.30
CA LYS A 83 -8.23 -15.31 -9.44
C LYS A 83 -6.79 -15.27 -8.90
N ALA A 84 -6.51 -14.38 -7.95
CA ALA A 84 -5.21 -14.21 -7.30
C ALA A 84 -4.02 -14.14 -8.29
N THR A 85 -4.24 -13.49 -9.44
CA THR A 85 -3.20 -13.31 -10.46
C THR A 85 -2.14 -12.30 -9.99
N SER A 86 -0.95 -12.31 -10.62
CA SER A 86 0.08 -11.28 -10.39
C SER A 86 -0.49 -9.87 -10.54
N ARG A 87 -1.38 -9.66 -11.53
CA ARG A 87 -2.07 -8.40 -11.74
C ARG A 87 -2.96 -8.01 -10.56
N ALA A 88 -3.75 -8.95 -10.03
CA ALA A 88 -4.61 -8.69 -8.87
C ALA A 88 -3.80 -8.29 -7.62
N PHE A 89 -2.65 -8.95 -7.38
CA PHE A 89 -1.75 -8.56 -6.30
C PHE A 89 -1.11 -7.18 -6.54
N ALA A 90 -0.72 -6.87 -7.78
CA ALA A 90 -0.17 -5.57 -8.13
C ALA A 90 -1.20 -4.45 -7.92
N ASP A 91 -2.46 -4.68 -8.30
CA ASP A 91 -3.55 -3.73 -8.12
C ASP A 91 -3.87 -3.52 -6.62
N LEU A 92 -3.79 -4.56 -5.79
CA LEU A 92 -3.92 -4.44 -4.33
C LEU A 92 -2.77 -3.64 -3.71
N LEU A 93 -1.52 -3.91 -4.11
CA LEU A 93 -0.36 -3.14 -3.64
C LEU A 93 -0.46 -1.67 -4.06
N TRP A 94 -0.95 -1.43 -5.27
CA TRP A 94 -1.20 -0.08 -5.78
C TRP A 94 -2.29 0.64 -4.97
N SER A 95 -3.40 -0.03 -4.65
CA SER A 95 -4.46 0.60 -3.84
C SER A 95 -3.98 0.97 -2.45
N ILE A 96 -3.18 0.11 -1.82
CA ILE A 96 -2.54 0.34 -0.51
C ILE A 96 -1.59 1.55 -0.58
N ALA A 97 -0.72 1.61 -1.59
CA ALA A 97 0.21 2.73 -1.77
C ALA A 97 -0.49 4.09 -1.97
N LYS A 98 -1.75 4.09 -2.43
CA LYS A 98 -2.55 5.30 -2.62
C LYS A 98 -3.34 5.75 -1.38
N THR A 99 -3.33 4.97 -0.31
CA THR A 99 -4.06 5.33 0.90
C THR A 99 -3.41 6.49 1.64
N LYS A 100 -4.22 7.28 2.35
CA LYS A 100 -3.70 8.31 3.27
C LYS A 100 -2.81 7.70 4.36
N GLU A 101 -3.14 6.50 4.82
CA GLU A 101 -2.33 5.79 5.81
C GLU A 101 -0.92 5.52 5.29
N PHE A 102 -0.77 5.14 4.01
CA PHE A 102 0.56 4.92 3.43
C PHE A 102 1.30 6.23 3.16
N LEU A 103 0.58 7.28 2.75
CA LEU A 103 1.18 8.55 2.34
C LEU A 103 1.55 9.47 3.51
N TYR A 104 0.93 9.33 4.68
CA TYR A 104 1.06 10.29 5.78
C TYR A 104 1.44 9.67 7.14
N ASN A 105 1.35 8.34 7.28
CA ASN A 105 1.64 7.65 8.53
C ASN A 105 2.99 6.91 8.52
N HIS A 106 3.77 7.04 7.44
CA HIS A 106 5.15 6.57 7.27
C HIS A 106 5.95 7.53 6.38
#